data_AF-A0A920NFW2-F1
#
_entry.id   AF-A0A920NFW2-F1
#
_cell.length_a   1.000
_cell.length_b   1.000
_cell.length_c   1.000
_cell.angle_alpha   90.00
_cell.angle_beta   90.00
_cell.angle_gamma   90.00
#
_symmetry.space_group_name_H-M   'P 1'
#
loop_
_entity.id
_entity.type
_entity.pdbx_description
1 polymer ?
#
loop_
_entity_poly.entity_id
_entity_poly.type
_entity_poly.pdbx_seq_one_letter_code
_entity_poly.pdbx_strand_id
1 'polypeptide(L)'
;MRFLTTIAREIGEDEVLSFSEGLTRMLLGAQSLPRIPWLVATRESYTAITNLQGDNASKAAEHALQSNPNSPLPALLLIKSYWFSGKAELAFPLAQGFYDRWPQCIAINLCLAESLLRTGDYTRGVELLHDVVHLDPAREVVDRYWHDDHAYRPIWPPEPLIEQPAPIPTHVASTLGINQIGDGHHIAIDDTALPETTNLPVNNHVLL
;
A
#
# COMPACT_ATOMS: atom_id res chain seq x y z
N MET A 1 -15.50 8.35 -23.51
CA MET A 1 -16.29 7.18 -23.04
C MET A 1 -16.00 5.85 -23.77
N ARG A 2 -15.69 5.82 -25.08
CA ARG A 2 -15.19 4.58 -25.76
C ARG A 2 -13.72 4.23 -25.49
N PHE A 3 -13.01 5.06 -24.73
CA PHE A 3 -11.56 4.99 -24.60
C PHE A 3 -11.11 3.77 -23.77
N LEU A 4 -11.75 3.52 -22.62
CA LEU A 4 -11.40 2.39 -21.73
C LEU A 4 -11.68 1.03 -22.36
N THR A 5 -12.79 0.88 -23.09
CA THR A 5 -13.14 -0.38 -23.78
C THR A 5 -12.28 -0.63 -25.02
N THR A 6 -11.81 0.42 -25.71
CA THR A 6 -10.84 0.28 -26.79
C THR A 6 -9.46 -0.11 -26.26
N ILE A 7 -8.99 0.53 -25.19
CA ILE A 7 -7.70 0.21 -24.55
C ILE A 7 -7.72 -1.22 -23.99
N ALA A 8 -8.77 -1.63 -23.28
CA ALA A 8 -8.90 -2.99 -22.75
C ALA A 8 -8.92 -4.06 -23.86
N ARG A 9 -9.51 -3.75 -25.03
CA ARG A 9 -9.52 -4.62 -26.20
C ARG A 9 -8.15 -4.70 -26.89
N GLU A 10 -7.39 -3.62 -26.90
CA GLU A 10 -6.01 -3.59 -27.42
C GLU A 10 -5.02 -4.36 -26.53
N ILE A 11 -5.25 -4.36 -25.21
CA ILE A 11 -4.39 -5.06 -24.24
C ILE A 11 -4.68 -6.57 -24.18
N GLY A 12 -5.83 -7.03 -24.71
CA GLY A 12 -6.17 -8.45 -24.80
C GLY A 12 -6.53 -9.09 -23.45
N GLU A 13 -6.78 -8.30 -22.42
CA GLU A 13 -7.19 -8.80 -21.11
C GLU A 13 -8.71 -8.88 -21.00
N ASP A 14 -9.24 -10.08 -21.24
CA ASP A 14 -10.67 -10.40 -21.21
C ASP A 14 -11.35 -10.01 -19.88
N GLU A 15 -10.61 -10.06 -18.76
CA GLU A 15 -11.11 -9.69 -17.43
C GLU A 15 -11.34 -8.18 -17.28
N VAL A 16 -10.39 -7.37 -17.77
CA VAL A 16 -10.48 -5.90 -17.78
C VAL A 16 -11.54 -5.44 -18.78
N LEU A 17 -11.66 -6.14 -19.90
CA LEU A 17 -12.71 -5.92 -20.88
C LEU A 17 -14.10 -6.18 -20.27
N SER A 18 -14.30 -7.34 -19.65
CA SER A 18 -15.51 -7.72 -18.90
C SER A 18 -15.90 -6.67 -17.84
N PHE A 19 -14.93 -6.20 -17.06
CA PHE A 19 -15.14 -5.18 -16.04
C PHE A 19 -15.53 -3.82 -16.64
N SER A 20 -14.81 -3.37 -17.67
CA SER A 20 -15.08 -2.09 -18.35
C SER A 20 -16.43 -2.08 -19.09
N GLU A 21 -16.81 -3.21 -19.69
CA GLU A 21 -18.12 -3.40 -20.32
C GLU A 21 -19.25 -3.43 -19.28
N GLY A 22 -19.02 -4.04 -18.12
CA GLY A 22 -19.93 -4.00 -16.98
C GLY A 22 -20.21 -2.57 -16.49
N LEU A 23 -19.15 -1.77 -16.30
CA LEU A 23 -19.23 -0.35 -15.93
C LEU A 23 -19.95 0.50 -16.99
N THR A 24 -19.67 0.25 -18.26
CA THR A 24 -20.31 0.94 -19.38
C THR A 24 -21.81 0.64 -19.43
N ARG A 25 -22.21 -0.62 -19.21
CA ARG A 25 -23.64 -1.02 -19.15
C ARG A 25 -24.36 -0.41 -17.95
N MET A 26 -23.68 -0.24 -16.82
CA MET A 26 -24.22 0.42 -15.62
C MET A 26 -24.55 1.91 -15.89
N LEU A 27 -23.61 2.64 -16.49
CA LEU A 27 -23.82 4.06 -16.83
C LEU A 27 -24.89 4.26 -17.91
N LEU A 28 -25.17 3.22 -18.71
CA LEU A 28 -26.20 3.20 -19.74
C LEU A 28 -27.57 2.64 -19.23
N GLY A 29 -27.71 2.37 -17.94
CA GLY A 29 -29.01 2.04 -17.33
C GLY A 29 -29.38 0.55 -17.28
N ALA A 30 -28.42 -0.37 -17.45
CA ALA A 30 -28.67 -1.80 -17.22
C ALA A 30 -28.82 -2.11 -15.71
N GLN A 31 -29.84 -2.88 -15.34
CA GLN A 31 -30.27 -3.09 -13.95
C GLN A 31 -29.47 -4.14 -13.14
N SER A 32 -28.48 -4.82 -13.73
CA SER A 32 -27.66 -5.78 -12.97
C SER A 32 -26.21 -5.84 -13.44
N LEU A 33 -25.29 -5.87 -12.47
CA LEU A 33 -23.86 -6.08 -12.70
C LEU A 33 -23.62 -7.47 -13.32
N PRO A 34 -22.66 -7.63 -14.24
CA PRO A 34 -22.17 -8.96 -14.58
C PRO A 34 -21.72 -9.66 -13.29
N ARG A 35 -22.20 -10.88 -13.08
CA ARG A 35 -21.92 -11.65 -11.86
C ARG A 35 -20.52 -12.25 -11.95
N ILE A 36 -19.49 -11.41 -11.78
CA ILE A 36 -18.09 -11.84 -11.75
C ILE A 36 -17.90 -12.74 -10.52
N PRO A 37 -17.56 -14.03 -10.68
CA PRO A 37 -17.61 -15.01 -9.59
C PRO A 37 -16.79 -14.62 -8.36
N TRP A 38 -15.55 -14.16 -8.55
CA TRP A 38 -14.68 -13.78 -7.43
C TRP A 38 -15.22 -12.55 -6.69
N LEU A 39 -15.81 -11.58 -7.39
CA LEU A 39 -16.35 -10.35 -6.79
C LEU A 39 -17.58 -10.66 -5.93
N VAL A 40 -18.44 -11.55 -6.41
CA VAL A 40 -19.63 -12.01 -5.69
C VAL A 40 -19.24 -12.76 -4.43
N ALA A 41 -18.31 -13.72 -4.55
CA ALA A 41 -17.82 -14.50 -3.43
C ALA A 41 -17.07 -13.63 -2.40
N THR A 42 -16.32 -12.63 -2.86
CA THR A 42 -15.67 -11.61 -1.99
C THR A 42 -16.71 -10.84 -1.19
N ARG A 43 -17.79 -10.37 -1.83
CA ARG A 43 -18.88 -9.67 -1.15
C ARG A 43 -19.61 -10.56 -0.16
N GLU A 44 -19.88 -11.82 -0.53
CA GLU A 44 -20.50 -12.81 0.35
C GLU A 44 -19.64 -13.06 1.58
N SER A 45 -18.32 -13.22 1.40
CA SER A 45 -17.38 -13.38 2.51
C SER A 45 -17.38 -12.16 3.43
N TYR A 46 -17.25 -10.95 2.88
CA TYR A 46 -17.31 -9.72 3.67
C TYR A 46 -18.62 -9.59 4.47
N THR A 47 -19.75 -9.87 3.83
CA THR A 47 -21.08 -9.83 4.47
C THR A 47 -21.18 -10.88 5.59
N ALA A 48 -20.62 -12.07 5.38
CA ALA A 48 -20.57 -13.10 6.41
C ALA A 48 -19.67 -12.69 7.60
N ILE A 49 -18.53 -12.03 7.36
CA ILE A 49 -17.68 -11.47 8.42
C ILE A 49 -18.46 -10.44 9.25
N THR A 50 -19.15 -9.49 8.62
CA THR A 50 -19.94 -8.48 9.33
C THR A 50 -21.09 -9.09 10.13
N ASN A 51 -21.62 -10.23 9.67
CA ASN A 51 -22.68 -10.97 10.34
C ASN A 51 -22.16 -12.02 11.34
N LEU A 52 -20.84 -12.04 11.63
CA LEU A 52 -20.19 -13.01 12.53
C LEU A 52 -20.37 -14.48 12.13
N GLN A 53 -20.56 -14.74 10.84
CA GLN A 53 -20.73 -16.08 10.27
C GLN A 53 -19.38 -16.62 9.74
N GLY A 54 -18.49 -16.94 10.68
CA GLY A 54 -17.12 -17.36 10.41
C GLY A 54 -16.92 -18.43 9.33
N ASP A 55 -17.62 -19.56 9.46
CA ASP A 55 -17.49 -20.69 8.53
C ASP A 55 -18.06 -20.37 7.13
N ASN A 56 -19.07 -19.51 7.03
CA ASN A 56 -19.58 -19.05 5.73
C ASN A 56 -18.61 -18.06 5.09
N ALA A 57 -18.00 -17.20 5.91
CA ALA A 57 -17.02 -16.22 5.45
C ALA A 57 -15.77 -16.89 4.86
N SER A 58 -15.26 -17.94 5.52
CA SER A 58 -14.06 -18.66 5.05
C SER A 58 -14.35 -19.39 3.73
N LYS A 59 -15.46 -20.13 3.64
CA LYS A 59 -15.87 -20.83 2.40
C LYS A 59 -16.04 -19.87 1.22
N ALA A 60 -16.67 -18.71 1.44
CA ALA A 60 -16.86 -17.71 0.41
C ALA A 60 -15.51 -17.07 -0.01
N ALA A 61 -14.59 -16.83 0.94
CA ALA A 61 -13.25 -16.33 0.63
C ALA A 61 -12.41 -17.35 -0.14
N GLU A 62 -12.47 -18.63 0.23
CA GLU A 62 -11.82 -19.73 -0.51
C GLU A 62 -12.32 -19.80 -1.95
N HIS A 63 -13.64 -19.73 -2.15
CA HIS A 63 -14.23 -19.73 -3.49
C HIS A 63 -13.80 -18.50 -4.31
N ALA A 64 -13.71 -17.32 -3.67
CA ALA A 64 -13.20 -16.12 -4.30
C ALA A 64 -11.73 -16.26 -4.70
N LEU A 65 -10.90 -16.86 -3.85
CA LEU A 65 -9.47 -17.09 -4.11
C LEU A 65 -9.25 -18.13 -5.21
N GLN A 66 -10.06 -19.18 -5.28
CA GLN A 66 -10.04 -20.14 -6.38
C GLN A 66 -10.40 -19.48 -7.72
N SER A 67 -11.37 -18.56 -7.70
CA SER A 67 -11.85 -17.86 -8.89
C SER A 67 -10.89 -16.76 -9.38
N ASN A 68 -10.19 -16.10 -8.46
CA ASN A 68 -9.13 -15.13 -8.80
C ASN A 68 -7.95 -15.28 -7.83
N PRO A 69 -6.99 -16.18 -8.16
CA PRO A 69 -5.86 -16.44 -7.29
C PRO A 69 -4.94 -15.24 -7.13
N ASN A 70 -4.84 -14.36 -8.13
CA ASN A 70 -3.82 -13.31 -8.17
C ASN A 70 -4.21 -12.05 -7.38
N SER A 71 -5.45 -11.97 -6.89
CA SER A 71 -5.93 -10.85 -6.09
C SER A 71 -5.61 -11.03 -4.60
N PRO A 72 -5.05 -10.02 -3.92
CA PRO A 72 -4.80 -10.07 -2.47
C PRO A 72 -6.08 -9.91 -1.63
N LEU A 73 -7.18 -9.41 -2.21
CA LEU A 73 -8.41 -9.13 -1.45
C LEU A 73 -9.11 -10.42 -0.95
N PRO A 74 -9.34 -11.46 -1.77
CA PRO A 74 -9.83 -12.75 -1.28
C PRO A 74 -8.95 -13.38 -0.20
N ALA A 75 -7.63 -13.26 -0.36
CA ALA A 75 -6.65 -13.75 0.62
C ALA A 75 -6.79 -13.04 1.97
N LEU A 76 -6.89 -11.70 1.96
CA LEU A 76 -7.14 -10.90 3.15
C LEU A 76 -8.47 -11.27 3.83
N LEU A 77 -9.54 -11.48 3.06
CA LEU A 77 -10.83 -11.89 3.61
C LEU A 77 -10.78 -13.28 4.25
N LEU A 78 -10.04 -14.21 3.64
CA LEU A 78 -9.84 -15.54 4.21
C LEU A 78 -9.13 -15.46 5.56
N ILE A 79 -8.03 -14.70 5.61
CA ILE A 79 -7.31 -14.43 6.85
C ILE A 79 -8.26 -13.84 7.93
N LYS A 80 -9.00 -12.78 7.59
CA LYS A 80 -9.93 -12.11 8.52
C LYS A 80 -11.04 -13.04 8.99
N SER A 81 -11.56 -13.90 8.11
CA SER A 81 -12.63 -14.85 8.45
C SER A 81 -12.20 -15.79 9.59
N TYR A 82 -10.97 -16.31 9.56
CA TYR A 82 -10.45 -17.17 10.62
C TYR A 82 -10.20 -16.38 11.91
N TRP A 83 -9.70 -15.16 11.82
CA TRP A 83 -9.53 -14.31 13.00
C TRP A 83 -10.82 -14.02 13.74
N PHE A 84 -11.86 -13.55 13.04
CA PHE A 84 -13.15 -13.26 13.67
C PHE A 84 -13.87 -14.52 14.16
N SER A 85 -13.49 -15.69 13.67
CA SER A 85 -14.00 -16.99 14.13
C SER A 85 -13.27 -17.53 15.36
N GLY A 86 -12.25 -16.82 15.88
CA GLY A 86 -11.41 -17.30 16.97
C GLY A 86 -10.40 -18.38 16.58
N LYS A 87 -10.21 -18.63 15.27
CA LYS A 87 -9.30 -19.64 14.71
C LYS A 87 -7.96 -19.00 14.32
N ALA A 88 -7.35 -18.26 15.25
CA ALA A 88 -6.14 -17.47 15.00
C ALA A 88 -4.93 -18.33 14.59
N GLU A 89 -4.90 -19.59 15.04
CA GLU A 89 -3.92 -20.61 14.67
C GLU A 89 -3.92 -20.94 13.17
N LEU A 90 -5.06 -20.75 12.48
CA LEU A 90 -5.18 -20.90 11.04
C LEU A 90 -4.85 -19.58 10.30
N ALA A 91 -5.18 -18.44 10.91
CA ALA A 91 -4.95 -17.13 10.32
C ALA A 91 -3.45 -16.80 10.17
N PHE A 92 -2.63 -17.15 11.17
CA PHE A 92 -1.19 -16.86 11.15
C PHE A 92 -0.42 -17.49 9.97
N PRO A 93 -0.47 -18.82 9.75
CA PRO A 93 0.25 -19.42 8.62
C PRO A 93 -0.27 -18.93 7.26
N LEU A 94 -1.55 -18.57 7.16
CA LEU A 94 -2.11 -17.94 5.96
C LEU A 94 -1.55 -16.53 5.75
N ALA A 95 -1.46 -15.71 6.79
CA ALA A 95 -0.86 -14.39 6.71
C ALA A 95 0.61 -14.47 6.26
N GLN A 96 1.36 -15.45 6.77
CA GLN A 96 2.73 -15.70 6.35
C GLN A 96 2.82 -16.12 4.87
N GLY A 97 2.03 -17.11 4.44
CA GLY A 97 2.05 -17.56 3.06
C GLY A 97 1.55 -16.50 2.05
N PHE A 98 0.60 -15.66 2.45
CA PHE A 98 0.12 -14.58 1.60
C PHE A 98 1.04 -13.36 1.58
N TYR A 99 1.79 -13.11 2.65
CA TYR A 99 2.87 -12.13 2.66
C TYR A 99 3.92 -12.46 1.60
N ASP A 100 4.36 -13.73 1.53
CA ASP A 100 5.36 -14.16 0.53
C ASP A 100 4.89 -13.90 -0.91
N ARG A 101 3.58 -13.89 -1.15
CA ARG A 101 2.99 -13.65 -2.46
C ARG A 101 2.72 -12.17 -2.75
N TRP A 102 2.33 -11.39 -1.75
CA TRP A 102 1.99 -9.98 -1.89
C TRP A 102 2.66 -9.14 -0.78
N PRO A 103 4.00 -9.03 -0.79
CA PRO A 103 4.74 -8.35 0.29
C PRO A 103 4.47 -6.84 0.36
N GLN A 104 3.89 -6.26 -0.69
CA GLN A 104 3.51 -4.85 -0.76
C GLN A 104 2.05 -4.61 -0.31
N CYS A 105 1.30 -5.66 0.02
CA CYS A 105 -0.07 -5.51 0.49
C CYS A 105 -0.09 -5.13 1.98
N ILE A 106 -0.23 -3.83 2.24
CA ILE A 106 -0.24 -3.26 3.61
C ILE A 106 -1.17 -4.02 4.55
N ALA A 107 -2.39 -4.34 4.13
CA ALA A 107 -3.36 -5.04 4.99
C ALA A 107 -2.91 -6.47 5.39
N ILE A 108 -2.22 -7.18 4.49
CA ILE A 108 -1.65 -8.51 4.80
C ILE A 108 -0.43 -8.35 5.73
N ASN A 109 0.38 -7.31 5.53
CA ASN A 109 1.51 -7.01 6.40
C ASN A 109 1.04 -6.67 7.82
N LEU A 110 -0.01 -5.87 7.97
CA LEU A 110 -0.63 -5.55 9.26
C LEU A 110 -1.13 -6.81 9.99
N CYS A 111 -1.82 -7.69 9.25
CA CYS A 111 -2.25 -9.00 9.76
C CYS A 111 -1.08 -9.84 10.28
N LEU A 112 -0.01 -9.97 9.49
CA LEU A 112 1.16 -10.75 9.87
C LEU A 112 1.91 -10.10 11.05
N ALA A 113 2.08 -8.79 11.05
CA ALA A 113 2.71 -8.04 12.14
C ALA A 113 1.96 -8.26 13.45
N GLU A 114 0.63 -8.09 13.47
CA GLU A 114 -0.18 -8.35 14.66
C GLU A 114 0.00 -9.79 15.17
N SER A 115 0.06 -10.75 14.26
CA SER A 115 0.26 -12.15 14.62
C SER A 115 1.61 -12.39 15.29
N LEU A 116 2.70 -11.86 14.71
CA LEU A 116 4.07 -11.99 15.22
C LEU A 116 4.20 -11.36 16.60
N LEU A 117 3.62 -10.17 16.78
CA LEU A 117 3.60 -9.47 18.05
C LEU A 117 2.81 -10.23 19.12
N ARG A 118 1.73 -10.92 18.74
CA ARG A 118 0.94 -11.77 19.66
C ARG A 118 1.64 -13.08 20.02
N THR A 119 2.38 -13.67 19.09
CA THR A 119 3.10 -14.94 19.32
C THR A 119 4.48 -14.75 19.96
N GLY A 120 4.93 -13.50 20.11
CA GLY A 120 6.14 -13.13 20.85
C GLY A 120 7.38 -12.89 19.98
N ASP A 121 7.25 -12.96 18.65
CA ASP A 121 8.31 -12.57 17.70
C ASP A 121 8.26 -11.06 17.46
N TYR A 122 8.62 -10.30 18.50
CA TYR A 122 8.54 -8.84 18.48
C TYR A 122 9.49 -8.21 17.46
N THR A 123 10.68 -8.78 17.28
CA THR A 123 11.68 -8.26 16.35
C THR A 123 11.13 -8.24 14.94
N ARG A 124 10.66 -9.39 14.43
CA ARG A 124 10.11 -9.47 13.09
C ARG A 124 8.81 -8.70 12.94
N GLY A 125 7.98 -8.68 13.99
CA GLY A 125 6.75 -7.89 14.02
C GLY A 125 6.99 -6.39 13.87
N VAL A 126 7.98 -5.83 14.59
CA VAL A 126 8.34 -4.41 14.52
C VAL A 126 9.04 -4.06 13.21
N GLU A 127 9.92 -4.92 12.70
CA GLU A 127 10.52 -4.75 11.37
C GLU A 127 9.45 -4.63 10.28
N LEU A 128 8.45 -5.52 10.29
CA LEU A 128 7.35 -5.47 9.34
C LEU A 128 6.48 -4.20 9.51
N LEU A 129 6.31 -3.70 10.73
CA LEU A 129 5.64 -2.42 10.96
C LEU A 129 6.43 -1.25 10.34
N HIS A 130 7.75 -1.24 10.45
CA HIS A 130 8.58 -0.24 9.78
C HIS A 130 8.40 -0.31 8.26
N ASP A 131 8.37 -1.50 7.66
CA ASP A 131 8.08 -1.63 6.23
C ASP A 131 6.71 -1.04 5.86
N VAL A 132 5.69 -1.27 6.70
CA VAL A 132 4.36 -0.69 6.48
C VAL A 132 4.37 0.84 6.57
N VAL A 133 5.16 1.45 7.46
CA VAL A 133 5.29 2.92 7.53
C VAL A 133 5.82 3.49 6.21
N HIS A 134 6.77 2.82 5.56
CA HIS A 134 7.30 3.25 4.26
C HIS A 134 6.26 3.10 3.14
N LEU A 135 5.38 2.09 3.21
CA LEU A 135 4.33 1.85 2.23
C LEU A 135 3.10 2.73 2.42
N ASP A 136 2.78 3.11 3.66
CA ASP A 136 1.61 3.91 4.04
C ASP A 136 2.02 5.08 4.97
N PRO A 137 2.85 6.03 4.51
CA PRO A 137 3.30 7.15 5.34
C PRO A 137 2.13 8.08 5.74
N ALA A 138 1.06 8.09 4.94
CA ALA A 138 -0.16 8.86 5.18
C ALA A 138 -1.16 8.16 6.13
N ARG A 139 -0.92 6.89 6.51
CA ARG A 139 -1.78 6.07 7.39
C ARG A 139 -3.17 5.76 6.84
N GLU A 140 -3.39 5.86 5.53
CA GLU A 140 -4.73 5.67 4.94
C GLU A 140 -5.28 4.25 5.14
N VAL A 141 -4.41 3.25 5.13
CA VAL A 141 -4.78 1.85 5.31
C VAL A 141 -4.73 1.48 6.78
N VAL A 142 -3.67 1.89 7.49
CA VAL A 142 -3.47 1.57 8.91
C VAL A 142 -4.59 2.15 9.77
N ASP A 143 -4.96 3.42 9.59
CA ASP A 143 -6.05 4.04 10.36
C ASP A 143 -7.39 3.36 10.08
N ARG A 144 -7.64 2.90 8.85
CA ARG A 144 -8.84 2.13 8.52
C ARG A 144 -8.86 0.77 9.21
N TYR A 145 -7.67 0.19 9.41
CA TYR A 145 -7.52 -1.17 9.92
C TYR A 145 -7.52 -1.21 11.46
N TRP A 146 -6.73 -0.35 12.10
CA TRP A 146 -6.55 -0.30 13.56
C TRP A 146 -7.17 0.91 14.24
N HIS A 147 -7.87 1.77 13.49
CA HIS A 147 -8.40 3.05 13.97
C HIS A 147 -7.26 4.06 14.26
N ASP A 148 -7.59 5.35 14.33
CA ASP A 148 -6.57 6.42 14.45
C ASP A 148 -5.76 6.36 15.78
N ASP A 149 -6.30 5.75 16.82
CA ASP A 149 -5.70 5.67 18.17
C ASP A 149 -4.90 4.37 18.43
N HIS A 150 -4.29 3.80 17.40
CA HIS A 150 -3.55 2.54 17.53
C HIS A 150 -2.21 2.72 18.26
N ALA A 151 -1.80 1.72 19.04
CA ALA A 151 -0.61 1.78 19.92
C ALA A 151 0.71 2.08 19.18
N TYR A 152 0.77 1.78 17.88
CA TYR A 152 1.96 1.98 17.05
C TYR A 152 2.00 3.35 16.39
N ARG A 153 0.99 4.22 16.53
CA ARG A 153 0.94 5.55 15.91
C ARG A 153 2.25 6.35 16.02
N PRO A 154 3.00 6.34 17.15
CA PRO A 154 4.23 7.11 17.28
C PRO A 154 5.35 6.76 16.29
N ILE A 155 5.30 5.61 15.59
CA ILE A 155 6.32 5.26 14.59
C ILE A 155 6.06 5.89 13.21
N TRP A 156 4.87 6.44 12.99
CA TRP A 156 4.55 7.14 11.75
C TRP A 156 5.07 8.59 11.78
N PRO A 157 5.54 9.11 10.64
CA PRO A 157 5.97 10.49 10.56
C PRO A 157 4.78 11.44 10.78
N PRO A 158 4.97 12.57 11.48
CA PRO A 158 3.90 13.55 11.72
C PRO A 158 3.45 14.24 10.43
N GLU A 159 4.36 14.42 9.49
CA GLU A 159 4.08 14.90 8.14
C GLU A 159 4.41 13.80 7.14
N PRO A 160 3.43 13.33 6.34
CA PRO A 160 3.67 12.25 5.40
C PRO A 160 4.61 12.74 4.30
N LEU A 161 5.78 12.12 4.21
CA LEU A 161 6.74 12.35 3.15
C LEU A 161 6.87 11.08 2.32
N ILE A 162 6.85 11.23 1.00
CA ILE A 162 7.13 10.15 0.06
C ILE A 162 8.43 10.50 -0.65
N GLU A 163 9.43 9.64 -0.54
CA GLU A 163 10.63 9.75 -1.36
C GLU A 163 10.27 9.41 -2.81
N GLN A 164 10.48 10.36 -3.73
CA GLN A 164 10.26 10.10 -5.14
C GLN A 164 11.38 9.18 -5.66
N PRO A 165 11.08 7.94 -6.09
CA PRO A 165 12.11 6.96 -6.45
C PRO A 165 12.84 7.33 -7.75
N ALA A 166 12.25 8.19 -8.56
CA ALA A 166 12.78 8.67 -9.81
C ALA A 166 12.32 10.12 -10.06
N PRO A 167 13.08 10.90 -10.85
CA PRO A 167 12.63 12.22 -11.28
C PRO A 167 11.31 12.11 -12.06
N ILE A 168 10.46 13.14 -11.93
CA ILE A 168 9.20 13.22 -12.68
C ILE A 168 9.50 13.21 -14.19
N PRO A 169 8.89 12.31 -14.98
CA PRO A 169 9.13 12.27 -16.42
C PRO A 169 8.84 13.61 -17.09
N THR A 170 9.73 14.05 -17.99
CA THR A 170 9.68 15.39 -18.62
C THR A 170 8.32 15.72 -19.25
N HIS A 171 7.68 14.75 -19.91
CA HIS A 171 6.37 14.98 -20.53
C HIS A 171 5.28 15.30 -19.49
N VAL A 172 5.27 14.62 -18.35
CA VAL A 172 4.34 14.89 -17.23
C VAL A 172 4.64 16.26 -16.64
N ALA A 173 5.92 16.56 -16.43
CA ALA A 173 6.35 17.84 -15.88
C ALA A 173 5.97 19.03 -16.79
N SER A 174 6.08 18.86 -18.11
CA SER A 174 5.65 19.87 -19.09
C SER A 174 4.12 20.04 -19.11
N THR A 175 3.35 18.96 -19.03
CA THR A 175 1.88 19.03 -18.97
C THR A 175 1.39 19.73 -17.70
N LEU A 176 2.05 19.51 -16.57
CA LEU A 176 1.71 20.12 -15.29
C LEU A 176 2.27 21.55 -15.13
N GLY A 177 3.04 22.07 -16.10
CA GLY A 177 3.65 23.40 -16.02
C GLY A 177 4.74 23.53 -14.94
N ILE A 178 5.22 22.40 -14.41
CA ILE A 178 6.29 22.33 -13.41
C ILE A 178 7.68 22.20 -14.04
N ASN A 179 7.75 21.96 -15.35
CA ASN A 179 8.98 22.05 -16.13
C ASN A 179 9.30 23.51 -16.48
N GLN A 180 9.60 24.30 -15.46
CA GLN A 180 10.11 25.66 -15.63
C GLN A 180 11.64 25.59 -15.65
N ILE A 181 12.20 25.35 -16.84
CA ILE A 181 13.59 25.72 -17.07
C ILE A 181 13.63 27.23 -16.85
N GLY A 182 14.25 27.68 -15.76
CA GLY A 182 14.41 29.10 -15.50
C GLY A 182 15.01 29.74 -16.74
N ASP A 183 14.35 30.78 -17.25
CA ASP A 183 14.92 31.66 -18.27
C ASP A 183 16.34 31.97 -17.83
N GLY A 184 17.32 31.71 -18.68
CA GLY A 184 18.75 31.62 -18.37
C GLY A 184 19.38 32.91 -17.82
N HIS A 185 18.91 33.42 -16.69
CA HIS A 185 19.67 34.27 -15.82
C HIS A 185 20.61 33.35 -15.06
N HIS A 186 21.84 33.31 -15.57
CA HIS A 186 23.00 32.92 -14.82
C HIS A 186 22.97 33.70 -13.50
N ILE A 187 22.46 33.08 -12.42
CA ILE A 187 22.85 33.50 -11.09
C ILE A 187 24.31 33.09 -11.02
N ALA A 188 25.20 34.06 -11.24
CA ALA A 188 26.59 33.90 -10.87
C ALA A 188 26.59 33.46 -9.41
N ILE A 189 26.87 32.18 -9.19
CA ILE A 189 27.37 31.70 -7.93
C ILE A 189 28.67 32.47 -7.72
N ASP A 190 28.59 33.53 -6.92
CA ASP A 190 29.75 34.17 -6.34
C ASP A 190 30.45 33.09 -5.51
N ASP A 191 31.56 32.59 -6.03
CA ASP A 191 32.55 31.79 -5.31
C ASP A 191 33.16 32.67 -4.21
N THR A 192 32.42 32.90 -3.13
CA THR A 192 32.99 33.39 -1.89
C THR A 192 32.47 32.63 -0.68
N ALA A 193 33.41 31.83 -0.14
CA ALA A 193 33.52 31.36 1.24
C ALA A 193 32.71 30.12 1.66
N LEU A 194 33.22 28.94 1.27
CA LEU A 194 33.44 27.89 2.27
C LEU A 194 34.74 28.23 3.02
N PRO A 195 34.76 28.29 4.36
CA PRO A 195 35.99 28.58 5.09
C PRO A 195 36.92 27.36 5.02
N GLU A 196 37.98 27.48 4.22
CA GLU A 196 39.13 26.59 4.31
C GLU A 196 39.79 26.76 5.67
N THR A 197 39.90 25.64 6.39
CA THR A 197 40.74 25.50 7.56
C THR A 197 42.20 25.74 7.18
N THR A 198 42.89 26.71 7.79
CA THR A 198 44.35 26.64 7.89
C THR A 198 44.90 27.41 9.09
N ASN A 199 45.52 26.62 9.98
CA ASN A 199 46.73 26.91 10.74
C ASN A 199 46.76 28.04 11.80
N LEU A 200 46.78 27.56 13.05
CA LEU A 200 47.37 28.17 14.25
C LEU A 200 48.69 28.91 13.95
N PRO A 201 48.86 30.15 14.45
CA PRO A 201 50.18 30.69 14.70
C PRO A 201 50.63 30.32 16.12
N VAL A 202 51.67 29.51 16.20
CA VAL A 202 52.51 29.40 17.40
C VAL A 202 53.19 30.76 17.58
N ASN A 203 52.96 31.41 18.72
CA ASN A 203 53.94 32.36 19.24
C ASN A 203 54.06 32.19 20.76
N ASN A 204 55.19 31.64 21.15
CA ASN A 204 55.69 31.59 22.51
C ASN A 204 55.91 33.01 23.03
N HIS A 205 55.37 33.33 24.20
CA HIS A 205 56.16 34.05 25.21
C HIS A 205 55.78 33.59 26.62
N VAL A 206 56.83 33.14 27.31
CA VAL A 206 57.00 32.64 28.67
C VAL A 206 56.70 33.71 29.72
N LEU A 207 56.16 33.32 30.88
CA LEU A 207 56.67 33.71 32.21
C LEU A 207 55.94 32.96 33.36
N LEU A 208 56.75 32.14 34.05
CA LEU A 208 56.74 31.74 35.47
C LEU A 208 55.42 31.43 36.17
#